data_AF-A0A960DSK8-F1
#
_entry.id   AF-A0A960DSK8-F1
#
_cell.length_a   1.000
_cell.length_b   1.000
_cell.length_c   1.000
_cell.angle_alpha   90.00
_cell.angle_beta   90.00
_cell.angle_gamma   90.00
#
_symmetry.space_group_name_H-M   'P 1'
#
loop_
_entity.id
_entity.type
_entity.pdbx_description
1 polymer ?
#
loop_
_entity_poly.entity_id
_entity_poly.type
_entity_poly.pdbx_seq_one_letter_code
_entity_poly.pdbx_strand_id
1 'polypeptide(L)'
;PGPAEDGPYPTVVEYSGYAPSDPGSSAFAQLYTLQGFAYVGVNMRGTGCSGGSYRFFETVQSLDGYDVIEAVAAQPWVLNHKVGMVGISYPGISQLFVAATQPPSLAA
;
A
#
# COMPACT_ATOMS: atom_id res chain seq x y z
N PRO A 1 3.30 5.66 12.59
CA PRO A 1 2.95 6.49 13.77
C PRO A 1 4.06 6.59 14.83
N GLY A 2 4.94 5.59 14.94
CA GLY A 2 6.12 5.56 15.78
C GLY A 2 7.16 4.60 15.19
N PRO A 3 8.26 4.31 15.90
CA PRO A 3 9.22 3.26 15.55
C PRO A 3 8.53 1.90 15.35
N ALA A 4 9.04 1.05 14.45
CA ALA A 4 8.36 -0.20 14.11
C ALA A 4 8.37 -1.21 15.28
N GLU A 5 9.38 -1.15 16.13
CA GLU A 5 9.56 -1.94 17.35
C GLU A 5 8.50 -1.69 18.42
N ASP A 6 7.85 -0.52 18.38
CA ASP A 6 6.80 -0.11 19.33
C ASP A 6 5.40 -0.50 18.85
N GLY A 7 5.29 -1.19 17.71
CA GLY A 7 4.05 -1.73 17.18
C GLY A 7 3.47 -2.87 18.02
N PRO A 8 2.39 -3.53 17.56
CA PRO A 8 1.84 -3.45 16.20
C PRO A 8 0.83 -2.30 15.99
N TYR A 9 0.75 -1.80 14.76
CA TYR A 9 -0.09 -0.65 14.38
C TYR A 9 -1.15 -1.02 13.34
N PRO A 10 -2.33 -0.39 13.38
CA PRO A 10 -3.23 -0.42 12.24
C PRO A 10 -2.50 0.16 11.03
N THR A 11 -2.59 -0.51 9.87
CA THR A 11 -1.72 -0.25 8.73
C THR A 11 -2.53 0.01 7.47
N VAL A 12 -2.12 1.03 6.70
CA VAL A 12 -2.70 1.34 5.40
C VAL A 12 -1.63 1.34 4.30
N VAL A 13 -2.02 0.85 3.12
CA VAL A 13 -1.17 0.78 1.93
C VAL A 13 -1.71 1.71 0.84
N GLU A 14 -0.86 2.59 0.32
CA GLU A 14 -1.14 3.34 -0.91
C GLU A 14 -0.33 2.73 -2.05
N TYR A 15 -1.01 2.03 -2.96
CA TYR A 15 -0.41 1.39 -4.12
C TYR A 15 -0.70 2.21 -5.38
N SER A 16 0.34 2.75 -6.03
CA SER A 16 0.13 3.81 -7.04
C SER A 16 1.17 3.84 -8.17
N GLY A 17 0.72 4.24 -9.36
CA GLY A 17 1.57 4.60 -10.48
C GLY A 17 2.23 5.99 -10.33
N TYR A 18 1.87 6.78 -9.31
CA TYR A 18 2.54 8.05 -8.97
C TYR A 18 3.80 7.80 -8.13
N ALA A 19 4.09 8.64 -7.13
CA ALA A 19 5.28 8.57 -6.29
C ALA A 19 4.99 8.41 -4.78
N PRO A 20 4.11 7.49 -4.31
CA PRO A 20 3.80 7.37 -2.88
C PRO A 20 4.99 6.91 -2.02
N SER A 21 6.00 6.27 -2.62
CA SER A 21 7.23 5.87 -1.93
C SER A 21 8.27 6.99 -1.81
N ASP A 22 7.98 8.19 -2.33
CA ASP A 22 8.79 9.38 -2.06
C ASP A 22 8.40 9.98 -0.69
N PRO A 23 9.25 9.85 0.35
CA PRO A 23 8.92 10.30 1.69
C PRO A 23 8.79 11.83 1.80
N GLY A 24 9.31 12.59 0.83
CA GLY A 24 9.27 14.05 0.83
C GLY A 24 7.94 14.64 0.36
N SER A 25 7.06 13.86 -0.27
CA SER A 25 5.90 14.39 -1.02
C SER A 25 4.54 13.76 -0.67
N SER A 26 4.47 12.81 0.27
CA SER A 26 3.21 12.13 0.60
C SER A 26 2.45 12.82 1.75
N ALA A 27 1.48 13.67 1.38
CA ALA A 27 0.50 14.23 2.34
C ALA A 27 -0.32 13.13 3.04
N PHE A 28 -0.56 12.00 2.36
CA PHE A 28 -1.24 10.84 2.95
C PHE A 28 -0.39 10.18 4.04
N ALA A 29 0.93 10.07 3.84
CA ALA A 29 1.82 9.55 4.89
C ALA A 29 1.69 10.39 6.16
N GLN A 30 1.71 11.72 6.05
CA GLN A 30 1.52 12.62 7.19
C GLN A 30 0.13 12.44 7.82
N LEU A 31 -0.93 12.45 7.00
CA LEU A 31 -2.31 12.33 7.47
C LEU A 31 -2.53 11.05 8.29
N TYR A 32 -2.12 9.90 7.77
CA TYR A 32 -2.35 8.60 8.42
C TYR A 32 -1.41 8.37 9.60
N THR A 33 -0.16 8.80 9.53
CA THR A 33 0.76 8.67 10.68
C THR A 33 0.33 9.52 11.87
N LEU A 34 -0.20 10.74 11.63
CA LEU A 34 -0.81 11.58 12.68
C LEU A 34 -2.06 10.96 13.31
N GLN A 35 -2.78 10.11 12.57
CA GLN A 35 -3.95 9.37 13.05
C GLN A 35 -3.59 8.04 13.74
N GLY A 36 -2.31 7.73 13.92
CA GLY A 36 -1.87 6.50 14.58
C GLY A 36 -1.73 5.29 13.67
N PHE A 37 -1.82 5.44 12.35
CA PHE A 37 -1.59 4.35 11.40
C PHE A 37 -0.11 4.26 11.00
N ALA A 38 0.34 3.03 10.72
CA ALA A 38 1.50 2.83 9.85
C ALA A 38 1.05 3.02 8.40
N TYR A 39 1.81 3.81 7.64
CA TYR A 39 1.53 4.08 6.22
C TYR A 39 2.64 3.45 5.38
N VAL A 40 2.25 2.74 4.32
CA VAL A 40 3.17 2.14 3.35
C VAL A 40 2.81 2.65 1.96
N GLY A 41 3.68 3.48 1.39
CA GLY A 41 3.56 3.94 0.00
C GLY A 41 4.33 3.01 -0.93
N VAL A 42 3.66 2.47 -1.95
CA VAL A 42 4.25 1.51 -2.91
C VAL A 42 4.09 2.00 -4.33
N ASN A 43 5.21 2.17 -5.03
CA ASN A 43 5.24 2.40 -6.47
C ASN A 43 4.90 1.11 -7.23
N MET A 44 3.93 1.19 -8.13
CA MET A 44 3.63 0.13 -9.08
C MET A 44 4.83 -0.24 -9.96
N ARG A 45 4.82 -1.45 -10.52
CA ARG A 45 5.86 -1.86 -11.48
C ARG A 45 6.10 -0.82 -12.56
N GLY A 46 7.37 -0.61 -12.91
CA GLY A 46 7.79 0.36 -13.92
C GLY A 46 7.58 1.83 -13.54
N THR A 47 7.28 2.15 -12.27
CA THR A 47 7.20 3.53 -11.76
C THR A 47 8.10 3.74 -10.54
N GLY A 48 8.48 5.00 -10.29
CA GLY A 48 9.39 5.33 -9.19
C GLY A 48 10.69 4.52 -9.25
N CYS A 49 11.02 3.83 -8.16
CA CYS A 49 12.16 2.91 -8.10
C CYS A 49 11.82 1.45 -8.44
N SER A 50 10.56 1.13 -8.73
CA SER A 50 10.11 -0.22 -9.06
C SER A 50 10.48 -0.57 -10.50
N GLY A 51 11.19 -1.70 -10.68
CA GLY A 51 11.57 -2.19 -12.01
C GLY A 51 10.39 -2.69 -12.86
N GLY A 52 10.69 -3.14 -14.08
CA GLY A 52 9.70 -3.65 -15.04
C GLY A 52 9.11 -2.59 -15.96
N SER A 53 8.02 -2.94 -16.65
CA SER A 53 7.28 -2.03 -17.53
C SER A 53 5.94 -1.64 -16.91
N TYR A 54 5.54 -0.38 -17.11
CA TYR A 54 4.24 0.12 -16.67
C TYR A 54 3.25 0.14 -17.84
N ARG A 55 2.09 -0.51 -17.66
CA ARG A 55 0.92 -0.35 -18.55
C ARG A 55 -0.33 -0.11 -17.73
N PHE A 56 -1.20 0.77 -18.20
CA PHE A 56 -2.41 1.10 -17.46
C PHE A 56 -3.33 -0.12 -17.28
N PHE A 57 -3.67 -0.42 -16.02
CA PHE A 57 -4.72 -1.38 -15.64
C PHE A 57 -4.50 -2.80 -16.17
N GLU A 58 -3.23 -3.21 -16.31
CA GLU A 58 -2.93 -4.58 -16.68
C GLU A 58 -3.13 -5.53 -15.49
N THR A 59 -3.56 -6.76 -15.76
CA THR A 59 -3.84 -7.77 -14.72
C THR A 59 -2.65 -8.01 -13.79
N VAL A 60 -1.42 -7.90 -14.30
CA VAL A 60 -0.23 -8.08 -13.47
C VAL A 60 -0.11 -7.00 -12.39
N GLN A 61 -0.60 -5.77 -12.60
CA GLN A 61 -0.62 -4.76 -11.54
C GLN A 61 -1.54 -5.15 -10.38
N SER A 62 -2.65 -5.83 -10.66
CA SER A 62 -3.56 -6.35 -9.63
C SER A 62 -2.92 -7.48 -8.82
N LEU A 63 -2.15 -8.34 -9.49
CA LEU A 63 -1.40 -9.44 -8.85
C LEU A 63 -0.23 -8.90 -8.02
N ASP A 64 0.54 -7.94 -8.54
CA ASP A 64 1.58 -7.26 -7.75
C ASP A 64 0.97 -6.61 -6.51
N GLY A 65 -0.21 -6.00 -6.63
CA GLY A 65 -0.92 -5.42 -5.49
C GLY A 65 -1.37 -6.47 -4.47
N TYR A 66 -1.80 -7.66 -4.91
CA TYR A 66 -2.05 -8.80 -4.00
C TYR A 66 -0.78 -9.14 -3.21
N ASP A 67 0.34 -9.33 -3.91
CA ASP A 67 1.61 -9.70 -3.28
C ASP A 67 2.09 -8.62 -2.30
N VAL A 68 1.90 -7.35 -2.65
CA VAL A 68 2.19 -6.22 -1.75
C VAL A 68 1.36 -6.30 -0.47
N ILE A 69 0.06 -6.55 -0.58
CA ILE A 69 -0.83 -6.65 0.60
C ILE A 69 -0.37 -7.78 1.52
N GLU A 70 -0.11 -8.97 0.98
CA GLU A 70 0.31 -10.12 1.78
C GLU A 70 1.73 -9.92 2.36
N ALA A 71 2.65 -9.31 1.60
CA ALA A 71 4.01 -9.03 2.08
C ALA A 71 4.03 -8.00 3.21
N VAL A 72 3.19 -6.95 3.13
CA VAL A 72 3.07 -5.94 4.19
C VAL A 72 2.38 -6.55 5.41
N ALA A 73 1.27 -7.27 5.21
CA ALA A 73 0.52 -7.88 6.31
C ALA A 73 1.35 -8.88 7.13
N ALA A 74 2.32 -9.56 6.51
CA ALA A 74 3.23 -10.49 7.17
C ALA A 74 4.23 -9.82 8.14
N GLN A 75 4.35 -8.50 8.12
CA GLN A 75 5.30 -7.81 8.99
C GLN A 75 4.86 -7.83 10.47
N PRO A 76 5.79 -7.96 11.43
CA PRO A 76 5.47 -8.10 12.85
C PRO A 76 4.84 -6.84 13.47
N TRP A 77 5.05 -5.68 12.83
CA TRP A 77 4.51 -4.40 13.27
C TRP A 77 3.10 -4.12 12.73
N VAL A 78 2.50 -5.02 11.96
CA VAL A 78 1.11 -4.88 11.47
C VAL A 78 0.13 -5.49 12.46
N LEU A 79 -0.83 -4.68 12.91
CA LEU A 79 -1.87 -5.13 13.84
C LEU A 79 -2.74 -6.21 13.21
N ASN A 80 -2.81 -7.36 13.88
CA ASN A 80 -3.58 -8.54 13.47
C ASN A 80 -3.22 -9.09 12.09
N HIS A 81 -2.08 -8.74 11.51
CA HIS A 81 -1.72 -9.08 10.13
C HIS A 81 -2.82 -8.68 9.13
N LYS A 82 -3.46 -7.53 9.36
CA LYS A 82 -4.49 -6.97 8.49
C LYS A 82 -4.11 -5.56 8.08
N VAL A 83 -4.31 -5.26 6.79
CA VAL A 83 -4.05 -3.93 6.23
C VAL A 83 -5.30 -3.42 5.52
N GLY A 84 -5.45 -2.10 5.50
CA GLY A 84 -6.39 -1.42 4.59
C GLY A 84 -5.66 -0.80 3.40
N MET A 85 -6.39 -0.46 2.34
CA MET A 85 -5.84 0.36 1.25
C MET A 85 -6.41 1.78 1.24
N VAL A 86 -5.60 2.73 0.76
CA VAL A 86 -5.94 4.17 0.77
C VAL A 86 -5.45 4.86 -0.51
N GLY A 87 -5.89 6.10 -0.72
CA GLY A 87 -5.50 6.95 -1.83
C GLY A 87 -6.67 7.36 -2.73
N ILE A 88 -6.41 8.32 -3.63
CA ILE A 88 -7.40 8.93 -4.53
C ILE A 88 -6.95 8.86 -5.99
N SER A 89 -7.88 8.92 -6.94
CA SER A 89 -7.58 8.79 -8.38
C SER A 89 -6.99 7.41 -8.69
N TYR A 90 -5.82 7.30 -9.31
CA TYR A 90 -5.20 6.03 -9.68
C TYR A 90 -5.04 5.05 -8.50
N PRO A 91 -4.47 5.44 -7.33
CA PRO A 91 -4.43 4.54 -6.18
C PRO A 91 -5.83 4.18 -5.68
N GLY A 92 -6.81 5.08 -5.76
CA GLY A 92 -8.21 4.75 -5.45
C GLY A 92 -8.80 3.68 -6.37
N ILE A 93 -8.56 3.77 -7.68
CA ILE A 93 -8.99 2.77 -8.66
C ILE A 93 -8.26 1.44 -8.42
N SER A 94 -6.97 1.49 -8.11
CA SER A 94 -6.16 0.28 -7.89
C SER A 94 -6.70 -0.59 -6.75
N GLN A 95 -7.33 0.00 -5.73
CA GLN A 95 -7.96 -0.73 -4.63
C GLN A 95 -9.01 -1.72 -5.13
N LEU A 96 -9.82 -1.33 -6.12
CA LEU A 96 -10.86 -2.20 -6.68
C LEU A 96 -10.25 -3.39 -7.42
N PHE A 97 -9.17 -3.14 -8.17
CA PHE A 97 -8.46 -4.18 -8.90
C PHE A 97 -7.73 -5.15 -7.98
N VAL A 98 -7.09 -4.65 -6.92
CA VAL A 98 -6.45 -5.49 -5.90
C VAL A 98 -7.51 -6.24 -5.09
N ALA A 99 -8.59 -5.60 -4.65
CA ALA A 99 -9.66 -6.29 -3.93
C ALA A 99 -10.30 -7.42 -4.76
N ALA A 100 -10.38 -7.27 -6.09
CA ALA A 100 -10.88 -8.31 -6.98
C ALA A 100 -10.01 -9.58 -7.00
N THR A 101 -8.74 -9.51 -6.60
CA THR A 101 -7.88 -10.70 -6.43
C THR A 101 -8.06 -11.38 -5.07
N GLN A 102 -8.92 -10.82 -4.21
CA GLN A 102 -9.29 -11.34 -2.89
C GLN A 102 -8.08 -11.65 -1.98
N PRO A 103 -7.18 -10.68 -1.70
CA PRO A 103 -6.11 -10.89 -0.74
C PRO A 103 -6.69 -11.19 0.65
N PRO A 104 -6.39 -12.34 1.26
CA PRO A 104 -6.97 -12.72 2.55
C PRO A 104 -6.61 -11.74 3.66
N SER A 105 -5.51 -10.98 3.53
CA SER A 105 -5.05 -10.02 4.53
C SER A 105 -5.58 -8.60 4.33
N LEU A 106 -6.31 -8.34 3.24
CA LEU A 106 -6.99 -7.07 2.99
C LEU A 106 -8.27 -6.96 3.84
N ALA A 107 -8.33 -5.95 4.71
CA ALA A 107 -9.46 -5.75 5.63
C ALA A 107 -10.44 -4.65 5.20
N ALA A 108 -9.95 -3.62 4.50
CA ALA A 108 -10.73 -2.45 4.08
C ALA A 108 -10.12 -1.77 2.86
#